data_AF-A0A851YZZ3-F1
#
_entry.id   AF-A0A851YZZ3-F1
#
_cell.length_a   1.000
_cell.length_b   1.000
_cell.length_c   1.000
_cell.angle_alpha   90.00
_cell.angle_beta   90.00
_cell.angle_gamma   90.00
#
_symmetry.space_group_name_H-M   'P 1'
#
loop_
_entity.id
_entity.type
_entity.pdbx_description
1 polymer ?
#
loop_
_entity_poly.entity_id
_entity_poly.type
_entity_poly.pdbx_seq_one_letter_code
_entity_poly.pdbx_strand_id
1 'polypeptide(L)'
;SSHPQTTTTCSAPVLNCKTIENKIRKNIQYSWRGILKVCKEKDVSKLGEIPVSDFLDVVEKFNLDLSEGEINQVTTKYDFRKNGSFAYYDFLQSCVLLLESQESLLLQRVVVPKPQKQQSPGPFFSAMLRIQPQVLHCWRPMKRTLKSYDESCTGLLNTADFRQV
;
A
#
# COMPACT_ATOMS: atom_id res chain seq x y z
N SER A 1 -62.80 -12.32 13.39
CA SER A 1 -61.77 -13.38 13.47
C SER A 1 -61.55 -13.93 12.09
N SER A 2 -60.37 -13.92 11.47
CA SER A 2 -59.01 -13.70 11.98
C SER A 2 -58.11 -13.31 10.82
N HIS A 3 -57.14 -12.44 11.07
CA HIS A 3 -56.03 -12.12 10.17
C HIS A 3 -55.10 -13.33 9.96
N PRO A 4 -54.51 -13.52 8.77
CA PRO A 4 -53.21 -14.15 8.65
C PRO A 4 -52.11 -13.07 8.69
N GLN A 5 -51.20 -13.19 9.65
CA GLN A 5 -50.00 -12.39 9.75
C GLN A 5 -49.05 -12.75 8.61
N THR A 6 -48.79 -11.80 7.72
CA THR A 6 -47.63 -11.84 6.84
C THR A 6 -46.38 -11.63 7.71
N THR A 7 -45.54 -12.65 7.71
CA THR A 7 -44.18 -12.62 8.25
C THR A 7 -43.44 -11.41 7.69
N THR A 8 -43.08 -10.47 8.55
CA THR A 8 -42.14 -9.39 8.24
C THR A 8 -40.81 -10.01 7.83
N THR A 9 -40.56 -10.04 6.53
CA THR A 9 -39.24 -10.24 5.96
C THR A 9 -38.33 -9.17 6.56
N CYS A 10 -37.46 -9.55 7.49
CA CYS A 10 -36.35 -8.72 7.93
C CYS A 10 -35.46 -8.47 6.71
N SER A 11 -35.70 -7.37 6.01
CA SER A 11 -34.79 -6.84 5.02
C SER A 11 -33.52 -6.47 5.77
N ALA A 12 -32.54 -7.38 5.76
CA ALA A 12 -31.21 -7.12 6.29
C ALA A 12 -30.72 -5.83 5.62
N PRO A 13 -30.37 -4.78 6.38
CA PRO A 13 -29.78 -3.60 5.79
C PRO A 13 -28.54 -4.07 5.05
N VAL A 14 -28.46 -3.79 3.76
CA VAL A 14 -27.27 -4.08 2.96
C VAL A 14 -26.09 -3.43 3.67
N LEU A 15 -25.27 -4.26 4.34
CA LEU A 15 -24.15 -3.84 5.16
C LEU A 15 -23.15 -3.12 4.28
N ASN A 16 -23.22 -1.80 4.23
CA ASN A 16 -22.38 -1.01 3.35
C ASN A 16 -21.05 -0.63 4.03
N CYS A 17 -20.35 -1.64 4.54
CA CYS A 17 -19.04 -1.47 5.17
C CYS A 17 -18.04 -0.77 4.24
N LYS A 18 -18.18 -0.96 2.93
CA LYS A 18 -17.33 -0.29 1.93
C LYS A 18 -17.49 1.23 1.94
N THR A 19 -18.73 1.74 2.10
CA THR A 19 -18.96 3.18 2.26
C THR A 19 -18.42 3.70 3.59
N ILE A 20 -18.56 2.93 4.67
CA ILE A 20 -18.02 3.29 5.99
C ILE A 20 -16.49 3.38 5.95
N GLU A 21 -15.81 2.38 5.37
CA GLU A 21 -14.35 2.38 5.18
C GLU A 21 -13.89 3.55 4.31
N ASN A 22 -14.62 3.89 3.25
CA ASN A 22 -14.34 5.06 2.42
C ASN A 22 -14.44 6.37 3.21
N LYS A 23 -15.42 6.49 4.11
CA LYS A 23 -15.67 7.68 4.95
C LYS A 23 -14.47 7.97 5.87
N ILE A 24 -13.98 6.96 6.57
CA ILE A 24 -12.89 7.09 7.56
C ILE A 24 -11.48 6.96 6.95
N ARG A 25 -11.37 6.63 5.66
CA ARG A 25 -10.09 6.36 4.99
C ARG A 25 -9.05 7.45 5.20
N LYS A 26 -9.42 8.72 4.99
CA LYS A 26 -8.46 9.83 5.07
C LYS A 26 -7.87 9.97 6.48
N ASN A 27 -8.72 9.84 7.51
CA ASN A 27 -8.31 9.89 8.90
C ASN A 27 -7.37 8.73 9.23
N ILE A 28 -7.71 7.52 8.76
CA ILE A 28 -6.86 6.34 8.93
C ILE A 28 -5.53 6.51 8.17
N GLN A 29 -5.52 6.95 6.92
CA GLN A 29 -4.28 7.15 6.15
C GLN A 29 -3.31 8.13 6.82
N TYR A 30 -3.82 9.17 7.49
CA TYR A 30 -2.97 10.11 8.22
C TYR A 30 -2.45 9.53 9.54
N SER A 31 -3.26 8.73 10.23
CA SER A 31 -3.00 8.30 11.61
C SER A 31 -2.74 6.79 11.78
N TRP A 32 -2.65 6.00 10.70
CA TRP A 32 -2.61 4.54 10.75
C TRP A 32 -1.47 3.99 11.59
N ARG A 33 -0.30 4.65 11.60
CA ARG A 33 0.84 4.23 12.43
C ARG A 33 0.52 4.39 13.92
N GLY A 34 -0.18 5.46 14.28
CA GLY A 34 -0.64 5.72 15.64
C GLY A 34 -1.71 4.72 16.04
N ILE A 35 -2.71 4.50 15.18
CA ILE A 35 -3.77 3.51 15.39
C ILE A 35 -3.15 2.11 15.59
N LEU A 36 -2.28 1.70 14.68
CA LEU A 36 -1.58 0.42 14.74
C LEU A 36 -0.78 0.26 16.04
N LYS A 37 -0.12 1.32 16.49
CA LYS A 37 0.64 1.30 17.74
C LYS A 37 -0.29 1.04 18.94
N VAL A 38 -1.39 1.76 19.04
CA VAL A 38 -2.37 1.59 20.14
C VAL A 38 -3.00 0.20 20.10
N CYS A 39 -3.37 -0.31 18.93
CA CYS A 39 -3.89 -1.68 18.81
C CYS A 39 -2.87 -2.72 19.26
N LYS A 40 -1.59 -2.56 18.89
CA LYS A 40 -0.51 -3.46 19.32
C LYS A 40 -0.24 -3.42 20.83
N GLU A 41 -0.44 -2.27 21.46
CA GLU A 41 -0.32 -2.13 22.92
C GLU A 41 -1.45 -2.88 23.65
N LYS A 42 -2.65 -2.93 23.06
CA LYS A 42 -3.81 -3.67 23.59
C LYS A 42 -3.81 -5.17 23.23
N ASP A 43 -3.20 -5.55 22.10
CA ASP A 43 -3.06 -6.93 21.62
C ASP A 43 -1.87 -7.65 22.29
N VAL A 44 -2.02 -7.98 23.58
CA VAL A 44 -1.00 -8.67 24.38
C VAL A 44 -0.57 -10.01 23.76
N SER A 45 -1.53 -10.72 23.15
CA SER A 45 -1.33 -12.03 22.53
C SER A 45 -0.71 -11.95 21.12
N LYS A 46 -0.60 -10.74 20.54
CA LYS A 46 -0.08 -10.48 19.20
C LYS A 46 -0.79 -11.27 18.10
N LEU A 47 -2.10 -11.46 18.26
CA LEU A 47 -2.92 -12.24 17.33
C LEU A 47 -3.46 -11.40 16.16
N GLY A 48 -3.30 -10.08 16.23
CA GLY A 48 -3.92 -9.18 15.25
C GLY A 48 -5.36 -8.82 15.57
N GLU A 49 -5.80 -9.12 16.79
CA GLU A 49 -7.16 -8.95 17.25
C GLU A 49 -7.16 -8.21 18.59
N ILE A 50 -8.15 -7.34 18.81
CA ILE A 50 -8.39 -6.66 20.10
C ILE A 50 -9.86 -6.81 20.49
N PRO A 51 -10.24 -6.75 21.77
CA PRO A 51 -11.64 -6.65 22.18
C PRO A 51 -12.36 -5.47 21.50
N VAL A 52 -13.64 -5.62 21.17
CA VAL A 52 -14.45 -4.53 20.60
C VAL A 52 -14.43 -3.27 21.47
N SER A 53 -14.39 -3.40 22.80
CA SER A 53 -14.26 -2.25 23.71
C SER A 53 -12.99 -1.44 23.45
N ASP A 54 -11.87 -2.10 23.20
CA ASP A 54 -10.60 -1.42 22.89
C ASP A 54 -10.63 -0.76 21.51
N PHE A 55 -11.40 -1.31 20.56
CA PHE A 55 -11.63 -0.64 19.28
C PHE A 55 -12.43 0.65 19.44
N LEU A 56 -13.42 0.68 20.35
CA LEU A 56 -14.17 1.92 20.66
C LEU A 56 -13.24 3.02 21.19
N ASP A 57 -12.33 2.68 22.11
CA ASP A 57 -11.31 3.61 22.61
C ASP A 57 -10.47 4.20 21.46
N VAL A 58 -10.13 3.38 20.46
CA VAL A 58 -9.37 3.79 19.27
C VAL A 58 -10.20 4.73 18.39
N VAL A 59 -11.47 4.42 18.15
CA VAL A 59 -12.39 5.28 17.38
C VAL A 59 -12.47 6.67 17.99
N GLU A 60 -12.64 6.77 19.30
CA GLU A 60 -12.69 8.03 20.03
C GLU A 60 -11.34 8.76 20.00
N LYS A 61 -10.25 8.07 20.36
CA LYS A 61 -8.90 8.66 20.45
C LYS A 61 -8.40 9.26 19.14
N PHE A 62 -8.75 8.64 18.01
CA PHE A 62 -8.31 9.09 16.69
C PHE A 62 -9.39 9.88 15.93
N ASN A 63 -10.50 10.21 16.58
CA ASN A 63 -11.64 10.93 16.00
C ASN A 63 -12.07 10.31 14.65
N LEU A 64 -12.29 8.99 14.64
CA LEU A 64 -12.87 8.32 13.48
C LEU A 64 -14.36 8.66 13.46
N ASP A 65 -14.78 9.45 12.46
CA ASP A 65 -16.18 9.88 12.29
C ASP A 65 -17.07 8.68 11.94
N LEU A 66 -17.51 7.96 12.97
CA LEU A 66 -18.38 6.79 12.91
C LEU A 66 -19.53 6.96 13.90
N SER A 67 -20.75 6.76 13.41
CA SER A 67 -21.93 6.60 14.25
C SER A 67 -21.94 5.21 14.90
N GLU A 68 -22.70 5.05 15.99
CA GLU A 68 -22.85 3.76 16.69
C GLU A 68 -23.30 2.63 15.74
N GLY A 69 -24.23 2.93 14.81
CA GLY A 69 -24.67 1.96 13.80
C GLY A 69 -23.58 1.58 12.80
N GLU A 70 -22.67 2.49 12.48
CA GLU A 70 -21.52 2.21 11.60
C GLU A 70 -20.45 1.39 12.33
N ILE A 71 -20.20 1.71 13.60
CA ILE A 71 -19.30 0.95 14.48
C ILE A 71 -19.77 -0.50 14.57
N ASN A 72 -21.05 -0.73 14.86
CA ASN A 72 -21.61 -2.08 14.96
C ASN A 72 -21.46 -2.89 13.66
N GLN A 73 -21.61 -2.24 12.50
CA GLN A 73 -21.40 -2.90 11.21
C GLN A 73 -19.93 -3.28 10.99
N VAL A 74 -19.01 -2.37 11.31
CA VAL A 74 -17.56 -2.61 11.17
C VAL A 74 -17.09 -3.68 12.13
N THR A 75 -17.47 -3.61 13.42
CA THR A 75 -17.09 -4.62 14.41
C THR A 75 -17.63 -6.00 14.07
N THR A 76 -18.88 -6.09 13.60
CA THR A 76 -19.47 -7.34 13.12
C THR A 76 -18.76 -7.91 11.89
N LYS A 77 -18.29 -7.05 10.97
CA LYS A 77 -17.56 -7.49 9.77
C LYS A 77 -16.20 -8.09 10.11
N TYR A 78 -15.49 -7.50 11.07
CA TYR A 78 -14.12 -7.89 11.42
C TYR A 78 -14.04 -8.78 12.67
N ASP A 79 -15.17 -9.25 13.20
CA ASP A 79 -15.25 -10.32 14.18
C ASP A 79 -15.32 -11.69 13.49
N PHE A 80 -14.18 -12.13 12.97
CA PHE A 80 -14.10 -13.40 12.23
C PHE A 80 -14.35 -14.63 13.12
N ARG A 81 -14.10 -14.50 14.43
CA ARG A 81 -14.26 -15.59 15.40
C ARG A 81 -15.62 -15.59 16.08
N LYS A 82 -16.44 -14.55 15.86
CA LYS A 82 -17.74 -14.33 16.50
C LYS A 82 -17.64 -14.39 18.03
N ASN A 83 -16.54 -13.89 18.57
CA ASN A 83 -16.25 -13.91 20.00
C ASN A 83 -16.09 -12.49 20.58
N GLY A 84 -16.46 -11.45 19.83
CA GLY A 84 -16.29 -10.07 20.22
C GLY A 84 -14.84 -9.57 20.10
N SER A 85 -13.99 -10.28 19.34
CA SER A 85 -12.69 -9.78 18.93
C SER A 85 -12.80 -9.01 17.61
N PHE A 86 -11.93 -8.02 17.45
CA PHE A 86 -11.87 -7.14 16.30
C PHE A 86 -10.52 -7.29 15.61
N ALA A 87 -10.53 -7.84 14.39
CA ALA A 87 -9.33 -8.04 13.58
C ALA A 87 -8.81 -6.70 13.01
N TYR A 88 -8.00 -5.99 13.80
CA TYR A 88 -7.54 -4.65 13.46
C TYR A 88 -6.54 -4.64 12.28
N TYR A 89 -5.78 -5.73 12.06
CA TYR A 89 -4.90 -5.81 10.89
C TYR A 89 -5.71 -5.80 9.60
N ASP A 90 -6.73 -6.65 9.49
CA ASP A 90 -7.59 -6.73 8.32
C ASP A 90 -8.39 -5.44 8.11
N PHE A 91 -8.85 -4.81 9.18
CA PHE A 91 -9.52 -3.51 9.11
C PHE A 91 -8.59 -2.41 8.54
N LEU A 92 -7.39 -2.25 9.11
CA LEU A 92 -6.42 -1.27 8.64
C LEU A 92 -5.97 -1.58 7.21
N GLN A 93 -5.75 -2.87 6.91
CA GLN A 93 -5.43 -3.32 5.57
C GLN A 93 -6.54 -2.99 4.58
N SER A 94 -7.81 -3.15 4.93
CA SER A 94 -8.93 -2.74 4.07
C SER A 94 -8.97 -1.22 3.87
N CYS A 95 -8.73 -0.44 4.91
CA CYS A 95 -8.78 1.02 4.80
C CYS A 95 -7.59 1.59 4.01
N VAL A 96 -6.41 0.96 4.13
CA VAL A 96 -5.14 1.42 3.55
C VAL A 96 -4.86 0.77 2.18
N LEU A 97 -5.02 -0.54 2.04
CA LEU A 97 -4.65 -1.29 0.82
C LEU A 97 -5.80 -1.46 -0.19
N LEU A 98 -7.08 -1.46 0.20
CA LEU A 98 -8.18 -1.78 -0.74
C LEU A 98 -8.46 -0.68 -1.79
N LEU A 99 -7.68 0.41 -1.82
CA LEU A 99 -7.66 1.34 -2.95
C LEU A 99 -6.45 1.18 -3.88
N GLU A 100 -5.40 0.47 -3.47
CA GLU A 100 -4.43 -0.08 -4.44
C GLU A 100 -5.14 -1.12 -5.34
N SER A 101 -6.26 -1.70 -4.91
CA SER A 101 -7.07 -2.58 -5.77
C SER A 101 -7.98 -1.84 -6.76
N GLN A 102 -8.17 -0.52 -6.68
CA GLN A 102 -8.66 0.23 -7.85
C GLN A 102 -7.52 0.60 -8.79
N GLU A 103 -6.27 0.30 -8.41
CA GLU A 103 -5.26 -0.04 -9.38
C GLU A 103 -5.41 -1.47 -9.88
N SER A 104 -6.27 -2.41 -9.43
CA SER A 104 -6.36 -3.73 -10.10
C SER A 104 -7.02 -3.66 -11.49
N LEU A 105 -7.70 -2.55 -11.82
CA LEU A 105 -8.06 -2.20 -13.19
C LEU A 105 -6.91 -1.49 -13.94
N LEU A 106 -5.90 -0.95 -13.23
CA LEU A 106 -4.66 -0.37 -13.79
C LEU A 106 -3.44 -1.33 -13.74
N LEU A 107 -3.58 -2.40 -12.96
CA LEU A 107 -2.80 -3.60 -12.76
C LEU A 107 -3.67 -4.75 -13.29
N GLN A 108 -4.30 -4.52 -14.45
CA GLN A 108 -4.05 -5.51 -15.49
C GLN A 108 -2.54 -5.61 -15.51
N ARG A 109 -2.02 -6.67 -14.87
CA ARG A 109 -0.74 -7.22 -15.27
C ARG A 109 -0.95 -7.39 -16.76
N VAL A 110 -0.45 -6.44 -17.56
CA VAL A 110 -0.09 -6.72 -18.93
C VAL A 110 0.74 -7.97 -18.71
N VAL A 111 0.18 -9.11 -19.07
CA VAL A 111 0.98 -10.30 -19.26
C VAL A 111 1.91 -9.81 -20.33
N VAL A 112 3.07 -9.30 -19.89
CA VAL A 112 4.17 -8.96 -20.77
C VAL A 112 4.30 -10.25 -21.54
N PRO A 113 3.96 -10.27 -22.84
CA PRO A 113 4.23 -11.44 -23.63
C PRO A 113 5.69 -11.72 -23.33
N LYS A 114 6.02 -12.94 -22.88
CA LYS A 114 7.42 -13.36 -22.75
C LYS A 114 8.14 -12.75 -23.96
N PRO A 115 9.29 -12.07 -23.81
CA PRO A 115 9.99 -11.58 -24.97
C PRO A 115 10.43 -12.80 -25.79
N GLN A 116 9.54 -13.28 -26.65
CA GLN A 116 9.81 -14.15 -27.77
C GLN A 116 10.29 -13.24 -28.87
N LYS A 117 11.50 -12.75 -28.63
CA LYS A 117 12.58 -12.60 -29.60
C LYS A 117 13.80 -12.29 -28.75
N GLN A 118 14.77 -13.19 -28.80
CA GLN A 118 16.16 -12.80 -28.61
C GLN A 118 16.46 -11.76 -29.68
N GLN A 119 16.10 -10.50 -29.44
CA GLN A 119 16.78 -9.41 -30.11
C GLN A 119 18.17 -9.40 -29.52
N SER A 120 19.16 -9.62 -30.39
CA SER A 120 20.55 -9.43 -30.01
C SER A 120 20.66 -8.09 -29.27
N PRO A 121 21.45 -8.02 -28.20
CA PRO A 121 21.62 -6.78 -27.50
C PRO A 121 22.05 -5.72 -28.51
N GLY A 122 21.24 -4.66 -28.65
CA GLY A 122 21.48 -3.61 -29.63
C GLY A 122 22.94 -3.11 -29.53
N PRO A 123 23.50 -2.54 -30.61
CA PRO A 123 24.94 -2.20 -30.67
C PRO A 123 25.45 -1.43 -29.45
N PHE A 124 24.60 -0.59 -28.86
CA PHE A 124 24.86 0.14 -27.61
C PHE A 124 25.03 -0.76 -26.39
N PHE A 125 24.12 -1.72 -26.16
CA PHE A 125 24.22 -2.63 -25.01
C PHE A 125 25.44 -3.53 -25.11
N SER A 126 25.73 -3.99 -26.33
CA SER A 126 26.96 -4.74 -26.62
C SER A 126 28.22 -3.91 -26.33
N ALA A 127 28.22 -2.62 -26.69
CA ALA A 127 29.33 -1.71 -26.36
C ALA A 127 29.46 -1.49 -24.83
N MET A 128 28.36 -1.29 -24.12
CA MET A 128 28.36 -1.14 -22.66
C MET A 128 28.96 -2.35 -21.95
N LEU A 129 28.55 -3.56 -22.31
CA LEU A 129 29.09 -4.79 -21.71
C LEU A 129 30.59 -4.94 -21.97
N ARG A 130 31.07 -4.51 -23.15
CA ARG A 130 32.49 -4.57 -23.49
C ARG A 130 33.34 -3.61 -22.67
N ILE A 131 32.82 -2.41 -22.36
CA ILE A 131 33.56 -1.40 -21.60
C ILE A 131 33.43 -1.57 -20.07
N GLN A 132 32.40 -2.28 -19.60
CA GLN A 132 32.07 -2.41 -18.17
C GLN A 132 33.24 -2.89 -17.30
N PRO A 133 34.01 -3.95 -17.65
CA PRO A 133 35.10 -4.42 -16.79
C PRO A 133 36.21 -3.37 -16.62
N GLN A 134 36.50 -2.62 -17.68
CA GLN A 134 37.50 -1.56 -17.66
C GLN A 134 37.03 -0.38 -16.82
N VAL A 135 35.78 0.05 -17.01
CA VAL A 135 35.15 1.08 -16.18
C VAL A 135 35.19 0.67 -14.71
N LEU A 136 34.80 -0.56 -14.35
CA LEU A 136 34.84 -1.02 -12.97
C LEU A 136 36.27 -1.06 -12.38
N HIS A 137 37.28 -1.33 -13.19
CA HIS A 137 38.66 -1.35 -12.75
C HIS A 137 39.21 0.06 -12.45
N CYS A 138 38.84 1.07 -13.24
CA CYS A 138 39.41 2.43 -13.13
C CYS A 138 38.38 3.54 -12.84
N TRP A 139 37.15 3.22 -12.42
CA TRP A 139 36.08 4.21 -12.26
C TRP A 139 36.43 5.34 -11.27
N ARG A 140 37.26 5.06 -10.25
CA ARG A 140 37.65 6.05 -9.24
C ARG A 140 38.55 7.14 -9.85
N PRO A 141 39.68 6.83 -10.51
CA PRO A 141 40.42 7.79 -11.33
C PRO A 141 39.56 8.45 -12.41
N MET A 142 38.81 7.67 -13.20
CA MET A 142 37.98 8.17 -14.29
C MET A 142 36.96 9.21 -13.81
N LYS A 143 36.29 8.95 -12.68
CA LYS A 143 35.35 9.89 -12.05
C LYS A 143 36.03 11.18 -11.58
N ARG A 144 37.28 11.12 -11.09
CA ARG A 144 38.02 12.32 -10.68
C ARG A 144 38.34 13.19 -11.88
N THR A 145 38.80 12.58 -12.98
CA THR A 145 39.07 13.30 -14.24
C THR A 145 37.78 13.89 -14.80
N LEU A 146 36.70 13.11 -14.94
CA LEU A 146 35.41 13.65 -15.41
C LEU A 146 34.94 14.84 -14.56
N LYS A 147 35.16 14.79 -13.24
CA LYS A 147 34.80 15.88 -12.34
C LYS A 147 35.70 17.11 -12.47
N SER A 148 36.97 16.97 -12.87
CA SER A 148 37.84 18.12 -13.11
C SER A 148 37.46 18.88 -14.38
N TYR A 149 36.84 18.22 -15.36
CA TYR A 149 36.31 18.86 -16.56
C TYR A 149 34.91 19.49 -16.34
N ASP A 150 34.14 19.04 -15.34
CA ASP A 150 32.85 19.63 -14.95
C ASP A 150 33.03 20.59 -13.74
N GLU A 151 33.73 21.70 -13.96
CA GLU A 151 33.94 22.74 -12.94
C GLU A 151 32.60 23.28 -12.39
N SER A 152 31.58 23.32 -13.25
CA SER A 152 30.23 23.79 -12.93
C SER A 152 29.37 22.79 -12.15
N CYS A 153 29.85 21.56 -11.90
CA CYS A 153 29.12 20.49 -11.21
C CYS A 153 27.73 20.20 -11.78
N THR A 154 27.56 20.35 -13.09
CA THR A 154 26.29 20.11 -13.80
C THR A 154 25.99 18.64 -14.00
N GLY A 155 27.01 17.78 -13.89
CA GLY A 155 26.94 16.36 -14.22
C GLY A 155 26.96 16.08 -15.73
N LEU A 156 27.25 17.09 -16.55
CA LEU A 156 27.25 16.97 -18.01
C LEU A 156 28.62 17.37 -18.58
N LEU A 157 29.09 16.59 -19.56
CA LEU A 157 30.29 16.88 -20.33
C LEU A 157 29.93 16.90 -21.81
N ASN A 158 30.55 17.80 -22.57
CA ASN A 158 30.44 17.73 -24.03
C ASN A 158 31.25 16.52 -24.55
N THR A 159 30.94 16.11 -25.77
CA THR A 159 31.54 14.90 -26.37
C THR A 159 33.04 15.05 -26.66
N ALA A 160 33.54 16.27 -26.88
CA ALA A 160 34.96 16.50 -27.15
C ALA A 160 35.80 16.27 -25.89
N ASP A 161 35.36 16.82 -24.76
CA ASP A 161 36.03 16.65 -23.47
C ASP A 161 35.94 15.21 -22.98
N PHE A 162 34.80 14.54 -23.20
CA PHE A 162 34.64 13.13 -22.82
C PHE A 162 35.61 12.20 -23.55
N ARG A 163 36.03 12.53 -24.77
CA ARG A 163 37.00 11.73 -25.53
C ARG A 163 38.45 11.87 -25.04
N GLN A 164 38.74 12.89 -24.23
CA GLN A 164 40.07 13.12 -23.67
C GLN A 164 40.32 12.34 -22.37
N VAL A 165 39.26 11.74 -21.79
CA VAL A 165 39.29 10.94 -20.55
C VAL A 165 39.45 9.46 -20.87
#